data_AF-A0AA97LVY5-F1
#
_entry.id   AF-A0AA97LVY5-F1
#
_cell.length_a   1.000
_cell.length_b   1.000
_cell.length_c   1.000
_cell.angle_alpha   90.00
_cell.angle_beta   90.00
_cell.angle_gamma   90.00
#
_symmetry.space_group_name_H-M   'P 1'
#
loop_
_entity.id
_entity.type
_entity.pdbx_description
1 polymer ?
#
loop_
_entity_poly.entity_id
_entity_poly.type
_entity_poly.pdbx_seq_one_letter_code
_entity_poly.pdbx_strand_id
1 'polypeptide(L)'
;MRMNEILPGHVQEWVRARQQDSLAASTIQRIVTVLSAIFSTALLNQIIFIHPCEGVVLPKVGRKPLKTITPEQFGEFYSHIDGEVFQLLVEVAIEPGLRWGEPSELRMKDLERPSGILTASRAAVEIAPRLHSTGGRFLAKDYPKDGKFRRLKPRRPLVTRIAAFALANGIRDEDLLFQFPDHDDAPIPELPDGVDLGMTSPNDKGRRYRHGTTAAYTNGKCRCEHCRTAFARYRALRRAEGKDQPRRRRQVNTDGHIPAQCFRTNIWHPAREEADLPKDITPHELRHAHASWLLAGGADLMVVKERLGHASITTTERYLHTLPNADDTALDALANIRGRNRQNANRLPIS
;
A
#
# COMPACT_ATOMS: atom_id res chain seq x y z
N MET A 1 37.91 -15.64 6.00
CA MET A 1 37.59 -16.77 5.12
C MET A 1 37.45 -16.23 3.70
N ARG A 2 38.26 -16.73 2.77
CA ARG A 2 38.18 -16.42 1.34
C ARG A 2 37.02 -17.18 0.72
N MET A 3 36.53 -16.73 -0.44
CA MET A 3 35.36 -17.32 -1.09
C MET A 3 35.53 -18.80 -1.43
N ASN A 4 36.73 -19.21 -1.84
CA ASN A 4 37.08 -20.60 -2.16
C ASN A 4 37.29 -21.51 -0.95
N GLU A 5 37.32 -20.94 0.27
CA GLU A 5 37.41 -21.70 1.53
C GLU A 5 36.02 -22.00 2.11
N ILE A 6 34.95 -21.48 1.50
CA ILE A 6 33.60 -21.64 2.00
C ILE A 6 33.05 -22.99 1.54
N LEU A 7 32.74 -23.86 2.50
CA LEU A 7 32.17 -25.19 2.27
C LEU A 7 30.71 -25.23 2.73
N PRO A 8 29.92 -26.23 2.29
CA PRO A 8 28.54 -26.41 2.76
C PRO A 8 28.39 -26.45 4.29
N GLY A 9 29.36 -27.03 5.00
CA GLY A 9 29.39 -27.04 6.47
C GLY A 9 29.39 -25.63 7.07
N HIS A 10 30.17 -24.70 6.52
CA HIS A 10 30.23 -23.31 6.99
C HIS A 10 28.90 -22.59 6.77
N VAL A 11 28.24 -22.83 5.64
CA VAL A 11 26.91 -22.25 5.38
C VAL A 11 25.86 -22.85 6.31
N GLN A 12 25.92 -24.16 6.59
CA GLN A 12 25.03 -24.83 7.52
C GLN A 12 25.18 -24.32 8.97
N GLU A 13 26.42 -24.13 9.43
CA GLU A 13 26.72 -23.52 10.73
C GLU A 13 26.22 -22.08 10.79
N TRP A 14 26.45 -21.31 9.73
CA TRP A 14 25.93 -19.94 9.64
C TRP A 14 24.40 -19.91 9.70
N VAL A 15 23.69 -20.79 8.98
CA VAL A 15 22.23 -20.92 9.04
C VAL A 15 21.77 -21.23 10.48
N ARG A 16 22.42 -22.20 11.16
CA ARG A 16 22.09 -22.57 12.54
C ARG A 16 22.31 -21.39 13.51
N ALA A 17 23.42 -20.67 13.36
CA ALA A 17 23.70 -19.48 14.16
C ALA A 17 22.63 -18.39 13.95
N ARG A 18 22.18 -18.15 12.70
CA ARG A 18 21.09 -17.18 12.44
C ARG A 18 19.74 -17.62 13.01
N GLN A 19 19.48 -18.92 13.13
CA GLN A 19 18.28 -19.41 13.82
C GLN A 19 18.36 -19.13 15.33
N GLN A 20 19.53 -19.28 15.94
CA GLN A 20 19.76 -18.95 17.36
C GLN A 20 19.62 -17.45 17.63
N ASP A 21 20.05 -16.61 16.69
CA ASP A 21 19.86 -15.15 16.72
C ASP A 21 18.39 -14.69 16.52
N SER A 22 17.43 -15.61 16.50
CA SER A 22 15.99 -15.35 16.34
C SER A 22 15.60 -14.66 15.03
N LEU A 23 16.39 -14.81 13.95
CA LEU A 23 15.96 -14.38 12.62
C LEU A 23 14.80 -15.25 12.11
N ALA A 24 13.82 -14.61 11.47
CA ALA A 24 12.70 -15.33 10.85
C ALA A 24 13.20 -16.31 9.76
N ALA A 25 12.63 -17.51 9.75
CA ALA A 25 12.96 -18.56 8.78
C ALA A 25 12.89 -18.08 7.31
N SER A 26 11.91 -17.24 6.98
CA SER A 26 11.73 -16.67 5.63
C SER A 26 12.86 -15.70 5.26
N THR A 27 13.38 -14.97 6.23
CA THR A 27 14.55 -14.09 6.05
C THR A 27 15.79 -14.92 5.81
N ILE A 28 16.00 -16.00 6.57
CA ILE A 28 17.14 -16.91 6.39
C ILE A 28 17.12 -17.51 4.98
N GLN A 29 15.97 -18.05 4.54
CA GLN A 29 15.82 -18.58 3.18
C GLN A 29 16.15 -17.52 2.11
N ARG A 30 15.66 -16.28 2.27
CA ARG A 30 15.96 -15.16 1.35
C ARG A 30 17.45 -14.85 1.26
N ILE A 31 18.14 -14.81 2.39
CA ILE A 31 19.59 -14.54 2.40
C ILE A 31 20.34 -15.68 1.72
N VAL A 32 19.95 -16.93 1.96
CA VAL A 32 20.55 -18.08 1.26
C VAL A 32 20.26 -18.07 -0.24
N THR A 33 19.08 -17.62 -0.69
CA THR A 33 18.81 -17.43 -2.12
C THR A 33 19.80 -16.46 -2.77
N VAL A 34 20.07 -15.32 -2.11
CA VAL A 34 21.04 -14.34 -2.60
C VAL A 34 22.46 -14.92 -2.59
N LEU A 35 22.82 -15.60 -1.51
CA LEU A 35 24.13 -16.24 -1.37
C LEU A 35 24.35 -17.32 -2.43
N SER A 36 23.32 -18.13 -2.70
CA SER A 36 23.31 -19.14 -3.76
C SER A 36 23.55 -18.51 -5.14
N ALA A 37 22.92 -17.36 -5.44
CA ALA A 37 23.15 -16.65 -6.70
C ALA A 37 24.60 -16.14 -6.84
N ILE A 38 25.21 -15.66 -5.75
CA ILE A 38 26.62 -15.25 -5.71
C ILE A 38 27.52 -16.45 -6.01
N PHE A 39 27.31 -17.58 -5.33
CA PHE A 39 28.13 -18.78 -5.52
C PHE A 39 27.88 -19.47 -6.86
N SER A 40 26.67 -19.40 -7.42
CA SER A 40 26.40 -19.83 -8.78
C SER A 40 27.27 -19.07 -9.78
N THR A 41 27.38 -17.75 -9.61
CA THR A 41 28.25 -16.90 -10.45
C THR A 41 29.73 -17.23 -10.24
N ALA A 42 30.14 -17.50 -9.00
CA ALA A 42 31.53 -17.87 -8.69
C ALA A 42 31.91 -19.25 -9.26
N LEU A 43 30.98 -20.21 -9.24
CA LEU A 43 31.17 -21.55 -9.81
C LEU A 43 31.27 -21.47 -11.34
N LEU A 44 30.40 -20.69 -12.00
CA LEU A 44 30.46 -20.46 -13.45
C LEU A 44 31.80 -19.84 -13.88
N ASN A 45 32.34 -18.93 -13.07
CA ASN A 45 33.64 -18.31 -13.30
C ASN A 45 34.82 -19.15 -12.77
N GLN A 46 34.58 -20.40 -12.32
CA GLN A 46 35.60 -21.33 -11.80
C GLN A 46 36.45 -20.78 -10.65
N ILE A 47 35.92 -19.81 -9.89
CA ILE A 47 36.55 -19.28 -8.66
C ILE A 47 36.46 -20.31 -7.53
N ILE A 48 35.39 -21.09 -7.55
CA ILE A 48 35.12 -22.20 -6.64
C ILE A 48 34.80 -23.46 -7.46
N PHE A 49 35.01 -24.63 -6.88
CA PHE A 49 34.73 -25.91 -7.53
C PHE A 49 33.54 -26.66 -6.91
N ILE A 50 33.07 -26.21 -5.74
CA ILE A 50 31.96 -26.79 -4.99
C ILE A 50 30.99 -25.67 -4.65
N HIS A 51 29.69 -25.90 -4.86
CA HIS A 51 28.66 -24.90 -4.53
C HIS A 51 28.32 -24.93 -3.03
N PRO A 52 28.66 -23.89 -2.24
CA PRO A 52 28.57 -23.97 -0.77
C PRO A 52 27.14 -23.93 -0.23
N CYS A 53 26.15 -23.49 -1.02
CA CYS A 53 24.75 -23.53 -0.59
C CYS A 53 24.03 -24.83 -1.00
N GLU A 54 24.69 -25.70 -1.75
CA GLU A 54 24.09 -26.96 -2.17
C GLU A 54 24.04 -27.94 -0.98
N GLY A 55 22.91 -28.61 -0.78
CA GLY A 55 22.69 -29.53 0.34
C GLY A 55 22.46 -28.88 1.71
N VAL A 56 22.45 -27.55 1.81
CA VAL A 56 22.19 -26.84 3.08
C VAL A 56 20.71 -27.00 3.47
N VAL A 57 20.49 -27.49 4.70
CA VAL A 57 19.14 -27.66 5.26
C VAL A 57 18.64 -26.33 5.81
N LEU A 58 17.60 -25.81 5.18
CA LEU A 58 16.98 -24.54 5.56
C LEU A 58 15.79 -24.76 6.51
N PRO A 59 15.51 -23.79 7.42
CA PRO A 59 14.31 -23.84 8.24
C PRO A 59 13.06 -23.89 7.37
N LYS A 60 12.08 -24.71 7.75
CA LYS A 60 10.77 -24.71 7.13
C LYS A 60 10.04 -23.42 7.48
N VAL A 61 9.54 -22.72 6.47
CA VAL A 61 8.65 -21.57 6.66
C VAL A 61 7.23 -22.09 6.71
N GLY A 62 6.60 -22.01 7.89
CA GLY A 62 5.18 -22.31 8.03
C GLY A 62 4.36 -21.37 7.14
N ARG A 63 3.39 -21.93 6.41
CA ARG A 63 2.43 -21.11 5.65
C ARG A 63 1.48 -20.46 6.66
N LYS A 64 1.54 -19.13 6.79
CA LYS A 64 0.51 -18.39 7.52
C LYS A 64 -0.73 -18.28 6.64
N PRO A 65 -1.94 -18.58 7.15
CA PRO A 65 -3.17 -18.29 6.41
C PRO A 65 -3.20 -16.78 6.13
N LEU A 66 -3.56 -16.41 4.90
CA LEU A 66 -3.76 -15.02 4.53
C LEU A 66 -5.01 -14.53 5.27
N LYS A 67 -4.86 -13.52 6.13
CA LYS A 67 -6.00 -12.82 6.73
C LYS A 67 -6.34 -11.66 5.81
N THR A 68 -7.36 -11.84 4.99
CA THR A 68 -7.84 -10.78 4.10
C THR A 68 -8.89 -9.93 4.80
N ILE A 69 -8.88 -8.62 4.52
CA ILE A 69 -9.93 -7.71 4.96
C ILE A 69 -11.28 -8.12 4.35
N THR A 70 -12.36 -8.11 5.13
CA THR A 70 -13.72 -8.38 4.61
C THR A 70 -14.30 -7.15 3.91
N PRO A 71 -15.33 -7.29 3.06
CA PRO A 71 -15.98 -6.13 2.42
C PRO A 71 -16.51 -5.10 3.44
N GLU A 72 -17.04 -5.56 4.58
CA GLU A 72 -17.57 -4.70 5.64
C GLU A 72 -16.44 -3.94 6.35
N GLN A 73 -15.36 -4.64 6.70
CA GLN A 73 -14.16 -4.04 7.27
C GLN A 73 -13.51 -3.04 6.31
N PHE A 74 -13.55 -3.32 5.00
CA PHE A 74 -13.06 -2.38 3.99
C PHE A 74 -13.95 -1.14 3.91
N GLY A 75 -15.28 -1.28 4.01
CA GLY A 75 -16.20 -0.15 4.05
C GLY A 75 -15.92 0.79 5.22
N GLU A 76 -15.69 0.22 6.41
CA GLU A 76 -15.30 1.00 7.61
C GLU A 76 -13.93 1.65 7.43
N PHE A 77 -12.91 0.92 6.99
CA PHE A 77 -11.60 1.49 6.69
C PHE A 77 -11.66 2.62 5.67
N TYR A 78 -12.48 2.45 4.64
CA TYR A 78 -12.60 3.39 3.54
C TYR A 78 -13.26 4.71 3.98
N SER A 79 -14.20 4.68 4.92
CA SER A 79 -14.87 5.90 5.43
C SER A 79 -13.93 6.81 6.20
N HIS A 80 -12.87 6.26 6.82
CA HIS A 80 -11.85 6.97 7.57
C HIS A 80 -10.66 7.47 6.71
N ILE A 81 -10.69 7.24 5.40
CA ILE A 81 -9.66 7.77 4.50
C ILE A 81 -9.93 9.26 4.24
N ASP A 82 -9.04 10.10 4.76
CA ASP A 82 -9.04 11.53 4.49
C ASP A 82 -8.60 11.83 3.04
N GLY A 83 -9.39 12.64 2.34
CA GLY A 83 -9.07 13.19 1.02
C GLY A 83 -9.57 12.35 -0.16
N GLU A 84 -10.28 13.01 -1.08
CA GLU A 84 -10.87 12.37 -2.28
C GLU A 84 -9.82 11.64 -3.14
N VAL A 85 -8.63 12.23 -3.28
CA VAL A 85 -7.50 11.65 -4.04
C VAL A 85 -7.14 10.27 -3.50
N PHE A 86 -7.02 10.14 -2.17
CA PHE A 86 -6.58 8.90 -1.54
C PHE A 86 -7.68 7.86 -1.48
N GLN A 87 -8.93 8.28 -1.30
CA GLN A 87 -10.10 7.42 -1.43
C GLN A 87 -10.16 6.79 -2.83
N LEU A 88 -10.08 7.62 -3.88
CA LEU A 88 -10.07 7.14 -5.25
C LEU A 88 -8.86 6.23 -5.54
N LEU A 89 -7.69 6.56 -5.00
CA LEU A 89 -6.48 5.72 -5.12
C LEU A 89 -6.70 4.33 -4.53
N VAL A 90 -7.34 4.23 -3.36
CA VAL A 90 -7.63 2.94 -2.71
C VAL A 90 -8.66 2.14 -3.51
N GLU A 91 -9.70 2.78 -4.05
CA GLU A 91 -10.67 2.11 -4.93
C GLU A 91 -10.02 1.57 -6.21
N VAL A 92 -9.18 2.38 -6.86
CA VAL A 92 -8.40 1.98 -8.03
C VAL A 92 -7.36 0.93 -7.69
N ALA A 93 -6.87 0.86 -6.46
CA ALA A 93 -5.97 -0.21 -6.05
C ALA A 93 -6.71 -1.54 -5.85
N ILE A 94 -7.88 -1.54 -5.19
CA ILE A 94 -8.60 -2.75 -4.82
C ILE A 94 -9.39 -3.35 -5.99
N GLU A 95 -10.23 -2.59 -6.68
CA GLU A 95 -11.23 -3.13 -7.62
C GLU A 95 -10.63 -3.79 -8.89
N PRO A 96 -9.60 -3.21 -9.52
CA PRO A 96 -8.82 -3.91 -10.54
C PRO A 96 -7.73 -4.83 -9.95
N GLY A 97 -7.40 -4.70 -8.66
CA GLY A 97 -6.40 -5.51 -7.97
C GLY A 97 -4.95 -5.12 -8.30
N LEU A 98 -4.65 -3.83 -8.35
CA LEU A 98 -3.33 -3.31 -8.72
C LEU A 98 -2.30 -3.47 -7.58
N ARG A 99 -1.02 -3.56 -7.93
CA ARG A 99 0.11 -3.44 -6.99
C ARG A 99 0.40 -1.97 -6.76
N TRP A 100 0.76 -1.56 -5.54
CA TRP A 100 1.04 -0.16 -5.15
C TRP A 100 1.78 0.71 -6.19
N GLY A 101 2.82 0.20 -6.86
CA GLY A 101 3.55 1.00 -7.86
C GLY A 101 2.74 1.31 -9.13
N GLU A 102 1.77 0.48 -9.47
CA GLU A 102 0.94 0.61 -10.68
C GLU A 102 -0.06 1.79 -10.60
N PRO A 103 -0.90 1.97 -9.55
CA PRO A 103 -1.74 3.15 -9.43
C PRO A 103 -0.89 4.42 -9.23
N SER A 104 0.30 4.32 -8.63
CA SER A 104 1.17 5.48 -8.44
C SER A 104 1.75 6.04 -9.75
N GLU A 105 1.84 5.27 -10.83
CA GLU A 105 2.27 5.71 -12.18
C GLU A 105 1.11 5.74 -13.18
N LEU A 106 -0.13 5.61 -12.69
CA LEU A 106 -1.30 5.57 -13.54
C LEU A 106 -1.58 6.97 -14.10
N ARG A 107 -1.80 7.06 -15.41
CA ARG A 107 -2.10 8.30 -16.13
C ARG A 107 -3.47 8.23 -16.78
N MET A 108 -4.04 9.38 -17.12
CA MET A 108 -5.38 9.41 -17.74
C MET A 108 -5.45 8.68 -19.09
N LYS A 109 -4.35 8.66 -19.87
CA LYS A 109 -4.25 7.89 -21.11
C LYS A 109 -4.36 6.37 -20.93
N ASP A 110 -4.12 5.85 -19.73
CA ASP A 110 -4.22 4.42 -19.46
C ASP A 110 -5.68 3.95 -19.31
N LEU A 111 -6.62 4.89 -19.19
CA LEU A 111 -8.05 4.61 -19.14
C LEU A 111 -8.70 4.86 -20.51
N GLU A 112 -9.08 3.78 -21.19
CA GLU A 112 -9.91 3.84 -22.39
C GLU A 112 -11.36 4.19 -22.00
N ARG A 113 -11.69 5.47 -22.01
CA ARG A 113 -13.01 6.01 -21.57
C ARG A 113 -14.24 5.32 -22.23
N PRO A 114 -14.26 5.01 -23.55
CA PRO A 114 -15.41 4.37 -24.17
C PRO A 114 -15.62 2.93 -23.71
N SER A 115 -14.55 2.13 -23.68
CA SER A 115 -14.60 0.71 -23.32
C SER A 115 -14.60 0.48 -21.80
N GLY A 116 -14.15 1.47 -21.03
CA GLY A 116 -13.92 1.38 -19.59
C GLY A 116 -12.76 0.46 -19.23
N ILE A 117 -11.79 0.28 -20.14
CA ILE A 117 -10.63 -0.59 -19.92
C ILE A 117 -9.49 0.24 -19.32
N LEU A 118 -8.95 -0.24 -18.21
CA LEU A 118 -7.77 0.30 -17.53
C LEU A 118 -6.54 -0.55 -17.87
N THR A 119 -5.50 0.07 -18.40
CA THR A 119 -4.28 -0.63 -18.80
C THR A 119 -3.15 -0.39 -17.81
N ALA A 120 -2.80 -1.41 -17.04
CA ALA A 120 -1.64 -1.38 -16.15
C ALA A 120 -0.37 -1.74 -16.94
N SER A 121 0.32 -0.72 -17.44
CA SER A 121 1.52 -0.86 -18.29
C SER A 121 2.82 -0.44 -17.61
N ARG A 122 2.73 0.31 -16.51
CA ARG A 122 3.88 0.89 -15.81
C ARG A 122 3.72 0.74 -14.30
N ALA A 123 4.83 0.84 -13.59
CA ALA A 123 4.86 0.93 -12.14
C ALA A 123 5.95 1.89 -11.67
N ALA A 124 5.59 2.78 -10.74
CA ALA A 124 6.53 3.66 -10.08
C ALA A 124 7.37 2.88 -9.05
N VAL A 125 8.69 3.10 -9.08
CA VAL A 125 9.62 2.57 -8.09
C VAL A 125 10.42 3.73 -7.49
N GLU A 126 10.29 3.92 -6.18
CA GLU A 126 11.12 4.89 -5.45
C GLU A 126 12.55 4.37 -5.34
N ILE A 127 13.52 5.19 -5.76
CA ILE A 127 14.95 4.90 -5.72
C ILE A 127 15.72 6.04 -5.06
N ALA A 128 16.91 5.72 -4.56
CA ALA A 128 17.80 6.74 -4.03
C ALA A 128 18.20 7.71 -5.16
N PRO A 129 18.29 9.03 -4.91
CA PRO A 129 18.61 10.01 -5.95
C PRO A 129 19.91 9.72 -6.72
N ARG A 130 20.90 9.09 -6.06
CA ARG A 130 22.18 8.70 -6.67
C ARG A 130 22.06 7.61 -7.74
N LEU A 131 20.96 6.85 -7.72
CA LEU A 131 20.66 5.78 -8.66
C LEU A 131 19.69 6.23 -9.76
N HIS A 132 19.20 7.45 -9.70
CA HIS A 132 18.27 8.01 -10.68
C HIS A 132 19.04 8.65 -11.82
N SER A 133 18.69 8.33 -13.06
CA SER A 133 19.36 8.82 -14.28
C SER A 133 19.37 10.35 -14.37
N THR A 134 18.28 11.00 -13.94
CA THR A 134 18.11 12.47 -13.97
C THR A 134 18.09 13.14 -12.59
N GLY A 135 18.43 12.43 -11.51
CA GLY A 135 18.43 12.97 -10.15
C GLY A 135 17.07 13.08 -9.45
N GLY A 136 16.00 12.58 -10.06
CA GLY A 136 14.68 12.37 -9.45
C GLY A 136 14.66 11.26 -8.39
N ARG A 137 13.45 10.88 -7.96
CA ARG A 137 13.22 9.81 -6.97
C ARG A 137 12.40 8.65 -7.48
N PHE A 138 11.54 8.86 -8.46
CA PHE A 138 10.65 7.82 -8.95
C PHE A 138 11.01 7.43 -10.36
N LEU A 139 11.34 6.15 -10.55
CA LEU A 139 11.53 5.57 -11.86
C LEU A 139 10.23 4.91 -12.30
N ALA A 140 9.65 5.40 -13.40
CA ALA A 140 8.62 4.69 -14.13
C ALA A 140 9.25 3.45 -14.78
N LYS A 141 8.85 2.27 -14.33
CA LYS A 141 9.29 1.00 -14.91
C LYS A 141 8.18 0.41 -15.75
N ASP A 142 8.48 0.15 -17.02
CA ASP A 142 7.57 -0.59 -17.89
C ASP A 142 7.37 -2.02 -17.38
N TYR A 143 6.12 -2.47 -17.36
CA TYR A 143 5.73 -3.80 -16.92
C TYR A 143 4.73 -4.42 -17.90
N PRO A 144 4.93 -5.69 -18.32
CA PRO A 144 6.00 -6.64 -17.97
C PRO A 144 7.17 -6.65 -18.97
N LYS A 145 8.29 -7.27 -18.55
CA LYS A 145 9.49 -7.54 -19.38
C LYS A 145 9.17 -8.31 -20.68
N ASP A 146 8.03 -8.99 -20.73
CA ASP A 146 7.59 -9.83 -21.85
C ASP A 146 6.56 -9.10 -22.77
N GLY A 147 6.31 -7.80 -22.54
CA GLY A 147 5.48 -6.95 -23.41
C GLY A 147 3.95 -7.11 -23.28
N LYS A 148 3.44 -8.04 -22.46
CA LYS A 148 1.99 -8.24 -22.26
C LYS A 148 1.41 -7.38 -21.14
N PHE A 149 0.91 -6.20 -21.47
CA PHE A 149 0.20 -5.33 -20.50
C PHE A 149 -1.05 -6.00 -19.97
N ARG A 150 -1.40 -5.72 -18.71
CA ARG A 150 -2.67 -6.18 -18.13
C ARG A 150 -3.76 -5.17 -18.43
N ARG A 151 -4.78 -5.61 -19.17
CA ARG A 151 -6.00 -4.85 -19.45
C ARG A 151 -7.08 -5.32 -18.49
N LEU A 152 -7.52 -4.41 -17.64
CA LEU A 152 -8.45 -4.68 -16.55
C LEU A 152 -9.73 -3.90 -16.84
N LYS A 153 -10.89 -4.51 -16.61
CA LYS A 153 -12.18 -3.83 -16.73
C LYS A 153 -12.72 -3.56 -15.32
N PRO A 154 -12.61 -2.33 -14.80
CA PRO A 154 -13.32 -1.92 -13.60
C PRO A 154 -14.82 -1.79 -13.88
N ARG A 155 -15.62 -1.70 -12.83
CA ARG A 155 -17.04 -1.41 -12.88
C ARG A 155 -17.25 0.02 -13.38
N ARG A 156 -18.41 0.24 -14.01
CA ARG A 156 -18.75 1.54 -14.58
C ARG A 156 -18.73 2.69 -13.55
N PRO A 157 -19.21 2.53 -12.30
CA PRO A 157 -19.15 3.59 -11.30
C PRO A 157 -17.73 4.11 -11.05
N LEU A 158 -16.74 3.22 -10.93
CA LEU A 158 -15.35 3.61 -10.73
C LEU A 158 -14.79 4.37 -11.95
N VAL A 159 -15.09 3.89 -13.17
CA VAL A 159 -14.68 4.59 -14.41
C VAL A 159 -15.27 6.00 -14.46
N THR A 160 -16.55 6.16 -14.12
CA THR A 160 -17.21 7.47 -14.07
C THR A 160 -16.58 8.37 -13.01
N ARG A 161 -16.27 7.83 -11.83
CA ARG A 161 -15.61 8.57 -10.75
C ARG A 161 -14.21 9.04 -11.14
N ILE A 162 -13.41 8.18 -11.78
CA ILE A 162 -12.07 8.56 -12.29
C ILE A 162 -12.20 9.71 -13.30
N ALA A 163 -13.14 9.61 -14.25
CA ALA A 163 -13.35 10.65 -15.25
C ALA A 163 -13.81 11.99 -14.64
N ALA A 164 -14.72 11.95 -13.66
CA ALA A 164 -15.19 13.13 -12.94
C ALA A 164 -14.06 13.79 -12.14
N PHE A 165 -13.28 12.98 -11.42
CA PHE A 165 -12.12 13.44 -10.67
C PHE A 165 -11.07 14.10 -11.56
N ALA A 166 -10.75 13.48 -12.70
CA ALA A 166 -9.80 14.04 -13.66
C ALA A 166 -10.26 15.37 -14.25
N LEU A 167 -11.55 15.48 -14.58
CA LEU A 167 -12.15 16.73 -15.06
C LEU A 167 -12.10 17.83 -13.99
N ALA A 168 -12.46 17.52 -12.75
CA ALA A 168 -12.47 18.47 -11.64
C ALA A 168 -11.07 19.01 -11.30
N ASN A 169 -10.03 18.19 -11.48
CA ASN A 169 -8.64 18.53 -11.17
C ASN A 169 -7.83 18.95 -12.40
N GLY A 170 -8.45 19.08 -13.59
CA GLY A 170 -7.76 19.49 -14.82
C GLY A 170 -6.67 18.52 -15.29
N ILE A 171 -6.80 17.23 -14.97
CA ILE A 171 -5.81 16.20 -15.29
C ILE A 171 -5.90 15.84 -16.77
N ARG A 172 -4.79 16.02 -17.51
CA ARG A 172 -4.70 15.67 -18.93
C ARG A 172 -4.20 14.24 -19.12
N ASP A 173 -4.30 13.74 -20.34
CA ASP A 173 -3.98 12.34 -20.69
C ASP A 173 -2.56 11.90 -20.25
N GLU A 174 -1.58 12.80 -20.34
CA GLU A 174 -0.20 12.53 -19.93
C GLU A 174 0.08 12.80 -18.45
N ASP A 175 -0.83 13.44 -17.72
CA ASP A 175 -0.60 13.78 -16.32
C ASP A 175 -0.84 12.54 -15.42
N LEU A 176 -0.15 12.48 -14.28
CA LEU A 176 -0.42 11.46 -13.26
C LEU A 176 -1.86 11.64 -12.76
N LEU A 177 -2.59 10.52 -12.67
CA LEU A 177 -3.94 10.51 -12.12
C LEU A 177 -3.93 10.88 -10.63
N PHE A 178 -2.93 10.37 -9.89
CA PHE A 178 -2.76 10.66 -8.48
C PHE A 178 -1.46 11.42 -8.25
N GLN A 179 -1.57 12.74 -8.19
CA GLN A 179 -0.44 13.60 -7.91
C GLN A 179 -0.27 13.76 -6.42
N PHE A 180 0.98 13.71 -5.95
CA PHE A 180 1.29 14.11 -4.60
C PHE A 180 1.04 15.62 -4.49
N PRO A 181 0.16 16.06 -3.57
CA PRO A 181 -0.07 17.48 -3.41
C PRO A 181 1.25 18.14 -3.06
N ASP A 182 1.56 19.25 -3.71
CA ASP A 182 2.57 20.15 -3.19
C ASP A 182 2.14 20.48 -1.76
N HIS A 183 3.03 20.24 -0.80
CA HIS A 183 2.72 20.53 0.60
C HIS A 183 2.54 22.05 0.72
N ASP A 184 1.29 22.50 0.65
CA ASP A 184 0.90 23.80 1.12
C ASP A 184 1.30 23.90 2.61
N ASP A 185 1.72 25.09 3.02
CA ASP A 185 1.98 25.36 4.42
C ASP A 185 0.76 24.92 5.23
N ALA A 186 1.00 24.10 6.27
CA ALA A 186 -0.08 23.54 7.08
C ALA A 186 -1.08 24.66 7.47
N PRO A 187 -2.39 24.43 7.30
CA PRO A 187 -3.39 25.46 7.52
C PRO A 187 -3.29 25.99 8.95
N ILE A 188 -3.63 27.27 9.14
CA ILE A 188 -3.61 27.90 10.45
C ILE A 188 -4.61 27.16 11.34
N PRO A 189 -4.18 26.50 12.43
CA PRO A 189 -5.09 25.75 13.27
C PRO A 189 -6.19 26.65 13.85
N GLU A 190 -7.43 26.22 13.71
CA GLU A 190 -8.57 26.88 14.35
C GLU A 190 -8.55 26.60 15.86
N LEU A 191 -8.79 27.64 16.65
CA LEU A 191 -9.02 27.48 18.08
C LEU A 191 -10.53 27.48 18.28
N PRO A 192 -11.09 26.49 19.00
CA PRO A 192 -12.49 26.54 19.39
C PRO A 192 -12.75 27.81 20.20
N ASP A 193 -13.65 28.67 19.70
CA ASP A 193 -14.04 29.90 20.38
C ASP A 193 -14.89 29.58 21.63
N GLY A 194 -14.68 30.32 22.71
CA GLY A 194 -15.50 30.23 23.93
C GLY A 194 -15.11 29.12 24.94
N VAL A 195 -14.05 28.36 24.70
CA VAL A 195 -13.58 27.34 25.67
C VAL A 195 -12.65 27.97 26.73
N ASP A 196 -13.19 28.29 27.91
CA ASP A 196 -12.38 28.72 29.06
C ASP A 196 -12.00 27.53 29.94
N LEU A 197 -10.76 27.03 29.78
CA LEU A 197 -10.18 25.98 30.61
C LEU A 197 -9.54 26.53 31.91
N GLY A 198 -9.70 27.82 32.18
CA GLY A 198 -9.15 28.47 33.37
C GLY A 198 -7.62 28.56 33.36
N MET A 199 -7.00 28.29 34.51
CA MET A 199 -5.58 28.55 34.78
C MET A 199 -4.77 27.26 34.88
N THR A 200 -3.59 27.23 34.25
CA THR A 200 -2.65 26.11 34.32
C THR A 200 -2.23 25.81 35.76
N SER A 201 -1.69 24.60 35.98
CA SER A 201 -0.91 24.30 37.18
C SER A 201 0.24 25.31 37.36
N PRO A 202 0.68 25.57 38.60
CA PRO A 202 1.80 26.44 38.87
C PRO A 202 3.07 25.90 38.21
N ASN A 203 3.86 26.78 37.61
CA ASN A 203 5.19 26.41 37.13
C ASN A 203 6.20 26.35 38.30
N ASP A 204 7.48 26.06 37.99
CA ASP A 204 8.57 25.96 38.97
C ASP A 204 8.75 27.24 39.84
N LYS A 205 8.15 28.38 39.45
CA LYS A 205 8.16 29.66 40.19
C LYS A 205 6.80 30.02 40.81
N GLY A 206 5.88 29.06 40.91
CA GLY A 206 4.54 29.24 41.47
C GLY A 206 3.58 30.07 40.60
N ARG A 207 3.95 30.44 39.37
CA ARG A 207 3.12 31.28 38.49
C ARG A 207 2.15 30.42 37.69
N ARG A 208 0.92 30.93 37.52
CA ARG A 208 -0.14 30.30 36.73
C ARG A 208 -0.50 31.18 35.53
N TYR A 209 -0.90 30.56 34.43
CA TYR A 209 -1.23 31.25 33.19
C TYR A 209 -2.59 30.77 32.68
N ARG A 210 -3.31 31.60 31.94
CA ARG A 210 -4.58 31.21 31.34
C ARG A 210 -4.34 30.23 30.19
N HIS A 211 -5.05 29.11 30.17
CA HIS A 211 -5.02 28.17 29.05
C HIS A 211 -5.36 28.87 27.72
N GLY A 212 -4.85 28.34 26.61
CA GLY A 212 -5.06 28.94 25.27
C GLY A 212 -4.19 30.17 24.99
N THR A 213 -3.30 30.57 25.90
CA THR A 213 -2.31 31.64 25.67
C THR A 213 -0.93 31.07 25.32
N THR A 214 -0.12 31.84 24.60
CA THR A 214 1.29 31.49 24.33
C THR A 214 2.08 31.33 25.63
N ALA A 215 1.78 32.16 26.64
CA ALA A 215 2.40 32.10 27.96
C ALA A 215 2.11 30.80 28.72
N ALA A 216 0.90 30.23 28.59
CA ALA A 216 0.59 28.92 29.19
C ALA A 216 1.43 27.79 28.59
N TYR A 217 1.69 27.83 27.28
CA TYR A 217 2.52 26.83 26.62
C TYR A 217 4.02 27.02 26.94
N THR A 218 4.55 28.24 26.83
CA THR A 218 5.98 28.50 27.02
C THR A 218 6.38 28.57 28.49
N ASN A 219 5.71 29.41 29.28
CA ASN A 219 6.08 29.72 30.66
C ASN A 219 5.36 28.84 31.69
N GLY A 220 4.12 28.44 31.38
CA GLY A 220 3.31 27.52 32.19
C GLY A 220 3.61 26.04 31.93
N LYS A 221 4.42 25.72 30.91
CA LYS A 221 4.76 24.36 30.47
C LYS A 221 3.55 23.45 30.19
N CYS A 222 2.36 24.01 29.95
CA CYS A 222 1.17 23.22 29.66
C CYS A 222 1.28 22.57 28.28
N ARG A 223 0.85 21.30 28.16
CA ARG A 223 0.87 20.50 26.92
C ARG A 223 -0.49 19.94 26.53
N CYS A 224 -1.58 20.43 27.14
CA CYS A 224 -2.92 20.06 26.69
C CYS A 224 -3.16 20.48 25.23
N GLU A 225 -4.12 19.86 24.58
CA GLU A 225 -4.45 20.11 23.18
C GLU A 225 -4.75 21.59 22.91
N HIS A 226 -5.60 22.23 23.72
CA HIS A 226 -5.95 23.64 23.56
C HIS A 226 -4.73 24.59 23.61
N CYS A 227 -3.79 24.38 24.54
CA CYS A 227 -2.54 25.17 24.61
C CYS A 227 -1.58 24.87 23.45
N ARG A 228 -1.54 23.61 22.98
CA ARG A 228 -0.76 23.23 21.79
C ARG A 228 -1.30 23.91 20.54
N THR A 229 -2.62 23.89 20.34
CA THR A 229 -3.31 24.53 19.22
C THR A 229 -3.10 26.04 19.25
N ALA A 230 -3.18 26.69 20.42
CA ALA A 230 -2.97 28.12 20.53
C ALA A 230 -1.55 28.55 20.17
N PHE A 231 -0.56 27.81 20.65
CA PHE A 231 0.84 28.06 20.29
C PHE A 231 1.10 27.78 18.80
N ALA A 232 0.49 26.73 18.24
CA ALA A 232 0.60 26.40 16.82
C ALA A 232 -0.02 27.50 15.94
N ARG A 233 -1.21 28.01 16.27
CA ARG A 233 -1.87 29.15 15.62
C ARG A 233 -1.02 30.41 15.68
N TYR A 234 -0.49 30.76 16.86
CA TYR A 234 0.43 31.90 17.02
C TYR A 234 1.65 31.80 16.10
N ARG A 235 2.30 30.63 16.04
CA ARG A 235 3.45 30.39 15.15
C ARG A 235 3.06 30.43 13.66
N ALA A 236 1.89 29.90 13.30
CA ALA A 236 1.40 29.93 11.94
C ALA A 236 1.13 31.37 11.45
N LEU A 237 0.48 32.21 12.27
CA LEU A 237 0.26 33.62 11.97
C LEU A 237 1.58 34.39 11.79
N ARG A 238 2.57 34.16 12.66
CA ARG A 238 3.89 34.79 12.51
C ARG A 238 4.61 34.40 11.22
N ARG A 239 4.43 33.17 10.74
CA ARG A 239 4.98 32.73 9.43
C ARG A 239 4.28 33.44 8.28
N ALA A 240 2.95 33.55 8.33
CA ALA A 240 2.16 34.27 7.32
C ALA A 240 2.57 35.75 7.23
N GLU A 241 2.92 36.36 8.35
CA GLU A 241 3.43 37.75 8.42
C GLU A 241 4.95 37.87 8.12
N GLY A 242 5.64 36.78 7.78
CA GLY A 242 7.08 36.77 7.49
C GLY A 242 7.99 37.02 8.71
N LYS A 243 7.44 37.03 9.93
CA LYS A 243 8.16 37.31 11.20
C LYS A 243 8.89 36.10 11.78
N ASP A 244 8.70 34.93 11.20
CA ASP A 244 9.37 33.68 11.55
C ASP A 244 9.99 33.05 10.30
N GLN A 245 11.27 32.66 10.38
CA GLN A 245 11.95 31.87 9.34
C GLN A 245 12.20 30.46 9.86
N PRO A 246 11.21 29.55 9.80
CA PRO A 246 11.43 28.16 10.20
C PRO A 246 12.50 27.53 9.29
N ARG A 247 13.25 26.55 9.82
CA ARG A 247 14.01 25.64 8.95
C ARG A 247 13.02 25.06 7.95
N ARG A 248 13.15 25.44 6.68
CA ARG A 248 12.29 24.88 5.62
C ARG A 248 12.49 23.38 5.66
N ARG A 249 11.38 22.63 5.68
CA ARG A 249 11.45 21.18 5.46
C ARG A 249 12.16 20.99 4.12
N ARG A 250 13.10 20.06 4.06
CA ARG A 250 13.74 19.69 2.80
C ARG A 250 12.62 19.30 1.84
N GLN A 251 12.35 20.12 0.82
CA GLN A 251 11.43 19.73 -0.23
C GLN A 251 12.01 18.49 -0.89
N VAL A 252 11.27 17.40 -0.76
CA VAL A 252 11.58 16.17 -1.45
C VAL A 252 10.90 16.32 -2.81
N ASN A 253 11.70 16.47 -3.87
CA ASN A 253 11.14 16.32 -5.21
C ASN A 253 10.66 14.86 -5.35
N THR A 254 9.35 14.68 -5.44
CA THR A 254 8.71 13.38 -5.65
C THR A 254 8.41 13.13 -7.13
N ASP A 255 8.79 14.05 -8.03
CA ASP A 255 8.45 14.00 -9.44
C ASP A 255 6.92 13.81 -9.65
N GLY A 256 6.12 14.41 -8.76
CA GLY A 256 4.65 14.31 -8.74
C GLY A 256 4.08 13.02 -8.12
N HIS A 257 4.90 12.03 -7.78
CA HIS A 257 4.44 10.73 -7.27
C HIS A 257 4.14 10.75 -5.78
N ILE A 258 3.17 9.96 -5.35
CA ILE A 258 2.84 9.77 -3.94
C ILE A 258 3.84 8.78 -3.31
N PRO A 259 4.70 9.19 -2.36
CA PRO A 259 5.63 8.26 -1.72
C PRO A 259 4.89 7.23 -0.89
N ALA A 260 5.28 5.97 -1.03
CA ALA A 260 4.64 4.84 -0.35
C ALA A 260 4.65 5.03 1.18
N GLN A 261 5.77 5.54 1.72
CA GLN A 261 5.89 5.79 3.14
C GLN A 261 4.97 6.93 3.61
N CYS A 262 4.84 7.99 2.81
CA CYS A 262 3.96 9.11 3.14
C CYS A 262 2.50 8.66 3.17
N PHE A 263 2.04 7.95 2.14
CA PHE A 263 0.71 7.37 2.12
C PHE A 263 0.47 6.44 3.31
N ARG A 264 1.43 5.56 3.62
CA ARG A 264 1.29 4.63 4.75
C ARG A 264 1.15 5.36 6.08
N THR A 265 2.05 6.30 6.36
CA THR A 265 2.11 6.98 7.66
C THR A 265 0.96 7.97 7.85
N ASN A 266 0.60 8.72 6.83
CA ASN A 266 -0.35 9.83 6.99
C ASN A 266 -1.79 9.47 6.66
N ILE A 267 -2.02 8.44 5.85
CA ILE A 267 -3.38 8.08 5.37
C ILE A 267 -3.74 6.66 5.81
N TRP A 268 -2.91 5.68 5.47
CA TRP A 268 -3.22 4.27 5.71
C TRP A 268 -3.28 3.91 7.20
N HIS A 269 -2.26 4.24 7.98
CA HIS A 269 -2.20 3.86 9.38
C HIS A 269 -3.29 4.51 10.22
N PRO A 270 -3.58 5.83 10.10
CA PRO A 270 -4.71 6.45 10.79
C PRO A 270 -6.04 5.80 10.46
N ALA A 271 -6.39 5.66 9.17
CA ALA A 271 -7.65 5.03 8.76
C ALA A 271 -7.78 3.57 9.23
N ARG A 272 -6.65 2.82 9.22
CA ARG A 272 -6.59 1.44 9.72
C ARG A 272 -6.77 1.36 11.24
N GLU A 273 -6.25 2.32 11.99
CA GLU A 273 -6.39 2.37 13.45
C GLU A 273 -7.81 2.74 13.86
N GLU A 274 -8.43 3.70 13.16
CA GLU A 274 -9.82 4.10 13.42
C GLU A 274 -10.81 2.97 13.08
N ALA A 275 -10.52 2.18 12.04
CA ALA A 275 -11.30 1.00 11.68
C ALA A 275 -10.97 -0.27 12.50
N ASP A 276 -10.17 -0.16 13.57
CA ASP A 276 -9.72 -1.26 14.43
C ASP A 276 -9.14 -2.47 13.67
N LEU A 277 -8.39 -2.19 12.59
CA LEU A 277 -7.82 -3.23 11.75
C LEU A 277 -6.45 -3.71 12.26
N PRO A 278 -6.11 -5.00 12.05
CA PRO A 278 -4.83 -5.56 12.48
C PRO A 278 -3.57 -4.87 11.92
N LYS A 279 -2.49 -4.91 12.73
CA LYS A 279 -1.06 -4.64 12.44
C LYS A 279 -0.61 -4.82 10.99
N ASP A 280 -0.95 -6.00 10.51
CA ASP A 280 -0.43 -6.65 9.32
C ASP A 280 -1.22 -6.33 8.05
N ILE A 281 -2.34 -5.61 8.17
CA ILE A 281 -3.09 -5.09 7.02
C ILE A 281 -2.31 -3.91 6.42
N THR A 282 -1.63 -4.20 5.30
CA THR A 282 -0.81 -3.24 4.54
C THR A 282 -1.49 -2.88 3.22
N PRO A 283 -1.05 -1.83 2.49
CA PRO A 283 -1.64 -1.50 1.19
C PRO A 283 -1.61 -2.65 0.15
N HIS A 284 -0.68 -3.61 0.30
CA HIS A 284 -0.66 -4.78 -0.57
C HIS A 284 -1.84 -5.74 -0.32
N GLU A 285 -2.44 -5.67 0.87
CA GLU A 285 -3.59 -6.47 1.26
C GLU A 285 -4.83 -6.16 0.41
N LEU A 286 -4.97 -4.94 -0.14
CA LEU A 286 -6.05 -4.62 -1.08
C LEU A 286 -6.07 -5.59 -2.28
N ARG A 287 -4.88 -5.93 -2.78
CA ARG A 287 -4.74 -6.86 -3.89
C ARG A 287 -5.03 -8.31 -3.47
N HIS A 288 -4.70 -8.68 -2.23
CA HIS A 288 -5.05 -9.98 -1.68
C HIS A 288 -6.56 -10.11 -1.47
N ALA A 289 -7.19 -9.08 -0.90
CA ALA A 289 -8.63 -8.95 -0.72
C ALA A 289 -9.36 -9.07 -2.05
N HIS A 290 -8.93 -8.34 -3.08
CA HIS A 290 -9.50 -8.45 -4.43
C HIS A 290 -9.49 -9.88 -4.97
N ALA A 291 -8.36 -10.59 -4.80
CA ALA A 291 -8.23 -11.97 -5.24
C ALA A 291 -9.19 -12.89 -4.49
N SER A 292 -9.21 -12.78 -3.16
CA SER A 292 -10.07 -13.60 -2.29
C SER A 292 -11.56 -13.32 -2.50
N TRP A 293 -11.95 -12.05 -2.68
CA TRP A 293 -13.35 -11.67 -2.93
C TRP A 293 -13.84 -12.14 -4.30
N LEU A 294 -13.00 -12.11 -5.33
CA LEU A 294 -13.36 -12.68 -6.63
C LEU A 294 -13.61 -14.19 -6.53
N LEU A 295 -12.72 -14.92 -5.85
CA LEU A 295 -12.89 -16.36 -5.65
C LEU A 295 -14.11 -16.68 -4.79
N ALA A 296 -14.36 -15.90 -3.73
CA ALA A 296 -15.57 -16.02 -2.90
C ALA A 296 -16.85 -15.74 -3.70
N GLY A 297 -16.80 -14.82 -4.67
CA GLY A 297 -17.88 -14.55 -5.62
C GLY A 297 -18.01 -15.60 -6.74
N GLY A 298 -17.24 -16.69 -6.69
CA GLY A 298 -17.30 -17.79 -7.67
C GLY A 298 -16.51 -17.56 -8.96
N ALA A 299 -15.57 -16.60 -8.98
CA ALA A 299 -14.70 -16.43 -10.14
C ALA A 299 -13.73 -17.62 -10.28
N ASP A 300 -13.45 -18.00 -11.52
CA ASP A 300 -12.50 -19.07 -11.82
C ASP A 300 -11.06 -18.66 -11.46
N LEU A 301 -10.28 -19.62 -10.93
CA LEU A 301 -8.92 -19.40 -10.46
C LEU A 301 -7.98 -18.92 -11.58
N MET A 302 -8.16 -19.41 -12.82
CA MET A 302 -7.35 -18.97 -13.96
C MET A 302 -7.68 -17.54 -14.35
N VAL A 303 -8.96 -17.15 -14.30
CA VAL A 303 -9.38 -15.75 -14.51
C VAL A 303 -8.74 -14.83 -13.46
N VAL A 304 -8.74 -15.23 -12.18
CA VAL A 304 -8.09 -14.45 -11.11
C VAL A 304 -6.58 -14.38 -11.30
N LYS A 305 -5.92 -15.49 -11.66
CA LYS A 305 -4.48 -15.55 -11.96
C LYS A 305 -4.11 -14.61 -13.10
N GLU A 306 -4.87 -14.62 -14.20
CA GLU A 306 -4.64 -13.76 -15.37
C GLU A 306 -4.88 -12.29 -15.04
N ARG A 307 -5.99 -11.97 -14.36
CA ARG A 307 -6.31 -10.62 -13.91
C ARG A 307 -5.21 -10.04 -13.03
N LEU A 308 -4.67 -10.85 -12.11
CA LEU A 308 -3.55 -10.44 -11.27
C LEU A 308 -2.21 -10.47 -12.02
N GLY A 309 -2.07 -11.18 -13.15
CA GLY A 309 -0.81 -11.38 -13.85
C GLY A 309 0.22 -12.10 -12.97
N HIS A 310 -0.18 -13.21 -12.36
CA HIS A 310 0.75 -14.10 -11.68
C HIS A 310 1.41 -15.04 -12.68
N ALA A 311 2.75 -15.05 -12.71
CA ALA A 311 3.53 -15.94 -13.57
C ALA A 311 3.30 -17.42 -13.23
N SER A 312 3.11 -17.73 -11.95
CA SER A 312 2.83 -19.09 -11.47
C SER A 312 1.45 -19.18 -10.79
N ILE A 313 0.74 -20.28 -11.07
CA ILE A 313 -0.55 -20.58 -10.46
C ILE A 313 -0.45 -20.79 -8.94
N THR A 314 0.69 -21.29 -8.45
CA THR A 314 0.96 -21.50 -7.02
C THR A 314 0.87 -20.21 -6.21
N THR A 315 1.10 -19.05 -6.84
CA THR A 315 0.92 -17.74 -6.18
C THR A 315 -0.56 -17.44 -5.93
N THR A 316 -1.44 -17.88 -6.84
CA THR A 316 -2.89 -17.68 -6.76
C THR A 316 -3.57 -18.73 -5.88
N GLU A 317 -3.06 -19.97 -5.84
CA GLU A 317 -3.58 -21.04 -4.97
C GLU A 317 -3.62 -20.64 -3.49
N ARG A 318 -2.74 -19.72 -3.07
CA ARG A 318 -2.70 -19.22 -1.68
C ARG A 318 -4.02 -18.59 -1.21
N TYR A 319 -4.88 -18.12 -2.13
CA TYR A 319 -6.18 -17.51 -1.80
C TYR A 319 -7.31 -18.54 -1.64
N LEU A 320 -7.16 -19.78 -2.12
CA LEU A 320 -8.21 -20.80 -2.00
C LEU A 320 -8.49 -21.15 -0.53
N HIS A 321 -7.46 -21.12 0.31
CA HIS A 321 -7.56 -21.45 1.73
C HIS A 321 -8.20 -20.33 2.58
N THR A 322 -8.52 -19.17 2.00
CA THR A 322 -9.15 -18.05 2.73
C THR A 322 -10.66 -18.00 2.58
N LEU A 323 -11.26 -18.93 1.83
CA LEU A 323 -12.70 -18.97 1.60
C LEU A 323 -13.37 -19.78 2.71
N PRO A 324 -14.02 -19.16 3.72
CA PRO A 324 -15.07 -19.86 4.44
C PRO A 324 -16.15 -20.25 3.42
N ASN A 325 -16.69 -21.45 3.52
CA ASN A 325 -17.86 -21.88 2.74
C ASN A 325 -17.60 -22.06 1.23
N ALA A 326 -16.40 -22.52 0.84
CA ALA A 326 -16.12 -22.89 -0.55
C ALA A 326 -17.13 -23.93 -1.10
N ASP A 327 -17.58 -24.85 -0.25
CA ASP A 327 -18.60 -25.84 -0.58
C ASP A 327 -19.97 -25.19 -0.80
N ASP A 328 -20.40 -24.25 0.06
CA ASP A 328 -21.68 -23.54 -0.12
C ASP A 328 -21.66 -22.67 -1.39
N THR A 329 -20.53 -22.04 -1.70
CA THR A 329 -20.35 -21.27 -2.95
C THR A 329 -20.47 -22.17 -4.18
N ALA A 330 -19.91 -23.39 -4.12
CA ALA A 330 -20.05 -24.37 -5.18
C ALA A 330 -21.51 -24.85 -5.33
N LEU A 331 -22.23 -25.01 -4.21
CA LEU A 331 -23.65 -25.36 -4.19
C LEU A 331 -24.53 -24.22 -4.73
N ASP A 332 -24.23 -22.97 -4.42
CA ASP A 332 -24.94 -21.79 -4.95
C ASP A 332 -24.70 -21.64 -6.46
N ALA A 333 -23.48 -21.85 -6.92
CA ALA A 333 -23.17 -21.89 -8.36
C ALA A 333 -23.96 -22.99 -9.08
N LEU A 334 -24.05 -24.19 -8.48
CA LEU A 334 -24.87 -25.30 -8.97
C LEU A 334 -26.37 -24.95 -8.98
N ALA A 335 -26.87 -24.33 -7.91
CA ALA A 335 -28.26 -23.90 -7.78
C ALA A 335 -28.63 -22.85 -8.82
N ASN A 336 -27.75 -21.89 -9.10
CA ASN A 336 -27.93 -20.86 -10.14
C ASN A 336 -28.05 -21.46 -11.54
N ILE A 337 -27.23 -22.47 -11.87
CA ILE A 337 -27.31 -23.17 -13.17
C ILE A 337 -28.61 -23.98 -13.28
N ARG A 338 -28.99 -24.71 -12.22
CA ARG A 338 -30.24 -25.50 -12.20
C ARG A 338 -31.48 -24.58 -12.23
N GLY A 339 -31.42 -23.42 -11.58
CA GLY A 339 -32.46 -22.40 -11.57
C GLY A 339 -32.66 -21.73 -12.94
N ARG A 340 -31.55 -21.40 -13.65
CA ARG A 340 -31.60 -20.87 -15.03
C ARG A 340 -32.26 -21.83 -16.01
N ASN A 341 -31.98 -23.13 -15.90
CA ASN A 341 -32.64 -24.14 -16.73
C ASN A 341 -34.16 -24.24 -16.45
N ARG A 342 -34.58 -24.03 -15.20
CA ARG A 342 -36.00 -24.05 -14.83
C ARG A 342 -36.76 -22.83 -15.35
N GLN A 343 -36.13 -21.65 -15.38
CA GLN A 343 -36.72 -20.43 -15.95
C GLN A 343 -36.77 -20.45 -17.49
N ASN A 344 -35.78 -21.08 -18.15
CA ASN A 344 -35.81 -21.27 -19.60
C ASN A 344 -36.84 -22.33 -20.03
N ALA A 345 -37.09 -23.37 -19.22
CA ALA A 345 -38.13 -24.37 -19.51
C ALA A 345 -39.56 -23.80 -19.43
N ASN A 346 -39.81 -22.80 -18.57
CA ASN A 346 -41.12 -22.14 -18.43
C ASN A 346 -41.39 -21.02 -19.47
N ARG A 347 -40.50 -20.81 -20.45
CA ARG A 347 -40.66 -19.80 -21.52
C ARG A 347 -40.99 -20.38 -22.90
N LEU A 348 -41.27 -21.68 -23.00
CA LEU A 348 -41.79 -22.26 -24.24
C LEU A 348 -43.25 -21.79 -24.44
N PRO A 349 -43.61 -21.18 -25.59
CA PRO A 349 -44.95 -20.70 -25.82
C PRO A 349 -45.91 -21.89 -25.95
N ILE A 350 -47.02 -21.83 -25.21
CA ILE A 350 -48.22 -22.63 -25.48
C ILE A 350 -48.73 -22.11 -26.84
N SER A 351 -48.67 -22.99 -27.84
CA SER A 351 -49.11 -22.79 -29.22
C SER A 351 -50.59 -22.44 -29.34
#